data_AF-I4ERD8-F1
#
_entry.id   AF-I4ERD8-F1
#
_cell.length_a   1.000
_cell.length_b   1.000
_cell.length_c   1.000
_cell.angle_alpha   90.00
_cell.angle_beta   90.00
_cell.angle_gamma   90.00
#
_symmetry.space_group_name_H-M   'P 1'
#
loop_
_entity.id
_entity.type
_entity.pdbx_description
1 polymer ?
#
loop_
_entity_poly.entity_id
_entity_poly.type
_entity_poly.pdbx_seq_one_letter_code
_entity_poly.pdbx_strand_id
1 'polypeptide(L)' 'MLLTAAVMSAFAVLLLTGDYIREGPVLVTLSETHGIHRGDVGIVAFWTLGMIGLLIAALSRPSRTRDADRR' A
#
# COMPACT_ATOMS: atom_id res chain seq x y z
N MET A 1 12.66 1.36 -4.79
CA MET A 1 11.94 0.26 -4.11
C MET A 1 11.54 0.73 -2.71
N LEU A 2 12.48 0.92 -1.77
CA LEU A 2 12.15 1.35 -0.40
C LEU A 2 11.40 2.70 -0.31
N LEU A 3 11.83 3.73 -1.05
CA LEU A 3 11.11 5.01 -1.11
C LEU A 3 9.68 4.86 -1.63
N THR A 4 9.49 4.06 -2.68
CA THR A 4 8.18 3.77 -3.27
C THR A 4 7.27 3.04 -2.27
N ALA A 5 7.81 2.06 -1.55
CA ALA A 5 7.09 1.37 -0.48
C ALA A 5 6.67 2.36 0.62
N ALA A 6 7.59 3.21 1.07
CA ALA A 6 7.32 4.19 2.12
C ALA A 6 6.23 5.19 1.72
N VAL A 7 6.31 5.73 0.49
CA VAL A 7 5.30 6.65 -0.05
C VAL A 7 3.94 5.96 -0.17
N MET A 8 3.88 4.75 -0.73
CA MET A 8 2.62 4.01 -0.84
C MET A 8 1.97 3.73 0.52
N SER A 9 2.78 3.35 1.52
CA SER A 9 2.28 3.12 2.88
C SER A 9 1.82 4.40 3.55
N ALA A 10 2.52 5.52 3.38
CA ALA A 10 2.09 6.82 3.91
C ALA A 10 0.74 7.25 3.33
N PHE A 11 0.55 7.10 2.01
CA PHE A 11 -0.73 7.40 1.37
C PHE A 11 -1.85 6.44 1.81
N ALA A 12 -1.57 5.15 1.96
CA ALA A 12 -2.56 4.19 2.47
C ALA A 12 -3.03 4.58 3.88
N VAL A 13 -2.10 4.95 4.76
CA VAL A 13 -2.43 5.45 6.11
C VAL A 13 -3.24 6.74 6.05
N LEU A 14 -2.83 7.72 5.23
CA LEU A 14 -3.57 8.98 5.10
C LEU A 14 -5.00 8.77 4.58
N LEU A 15 -5.20 7.80 3.69
CA LEU A 15 -6.52 7.47 3.16
C LEU A 15 -7.37 6.67 4.16
N LEU A 16 -6.77 5.84 5.01
CA LEU A 16 -7.47 5.08 6.06
C LEU A 16 -7.86 5.97 7.24
N THR A 17 -6.99 6.91 7.60
CA THR A 17 -7.18 7.83 8.74
C THR A 17 -7.88 9.12 8.32
N GLY A 18 -8.11 9.32 7.01
CA GLY A 18 -8.85 10.47 6.50
C GLY A 18 -10.30 10.39 6.95
N ASP A 19 -10.74 11.39 7.70
CA ASP A 19 -12.11 11.51 8.19
C ASP A 19 -13.04 11.77 6.98
N TYR A 20 -13.69 10.72 6.47
CA TYR A 20 -14.57 10.82 5.32
C TYR A 20 -15.87 11.51 5.76
N ILE A 21 -16.03 12.78 5.36
CA ILE A 21 -17.23 13.64 5.58
C ILE A 21 -18.52 13.06 4.94
N ARG A 22 -18.46 11.89 4.28
CA ARG A 22 -19.61 11.18 3.73
C ARG A 22 -19.72 9.79 4.36
N GLU A 23 -20.48 9.72 5.44
CA GLU A 23 -20.90 8.49 6.12
C GLU A 23 -21.68 7.58 5.17
N GLY A 24 -20.97 6.71 4.45
CA GLY A 24 -21.54 5.51 3.85
C GLY A 24 -21.69 4.42 4.93
N PRO A 25 -22.66 3.50 4.79
CA PRO A 25 -23.00 2.52 5.83
C PRO A 25 -21.76 1.73 6.27
N VAL A 26 -21.53 1.70 7.59
CA VAL A 26 -20.43 0.98 8.24
C VAL A 26 -20.55 -0.51 7.91
N LEU A 27 -19.48 -1.14 7.38
CA LEU A 27 -19.51 -2.58 7.05
C LEU A 27 -18.96 -3.44 8.16
N VAL A 28 -18.00 -2.93 8.93
CA VAL A 28 -17.37 -3.66 10.03
C VAL A 28 -17.09 -2.67 11.16
N THR A 29 -17.85 -2.79 12.24
CA THR A 29 -17.57 -2.11 13.51
C THR A 29 -16.43 -2.84 14.21
N LEU A 30 -15.22 -2.27 14.21
CA LEU A 30 -14.06 -2.87 14.88
C LEU A 30 -14.01 -2.51 16.38
N SER A 31 -14.71 -1.45 16.82
CA SER A 31 -14.91 -1.06 18.23
C SER A 31 -16.07 -0.05 18.35
N GLU A 32 -16.63 0.16 19.55
CA GLU A 32 -17.75 1.09 19.85
C GLU A 32 -17.49 2.55 19.42
N THR A 33 -16.25 2.92 19.08
CA THR A 33 -15.86 4.29 18.70
C THR A 33 -15.11 4.41 17.36
N HIS A 34 -14.80 3.32 16.64
CA HIS A 34 -14.09 3.36 15.35
C HIS A 34 -14.65 2.31 14.37
N GLY A 35 -15.42 2.76 13.39
CA GLY A 35 -15.93 1.93 12.30
C GLY A 35 -14.92 1.85 11.15
N ILE A 36 -14.66 0.64 10.64
CA ILE A 36 -13.99 0.47 9.35
C ILE A 36 -15.04 0.70 8.26
N HIS A 37 -14.79 1.67 7.39
CA HIS A 37 -15.71 2.05 6.32
C HIS A 37 -15.51 1.12 5.10
N ARG A 38 -16.53 0.98 4.24
CA ARG A 38 -16.41 0.22 2.97
C ARG A 38 -15.21 0.65 2.13
N GLY A 39 -14.86 1.94 2.21
CA GLY A 39 -13.75 2.55 1.48
C GLY A 39 -12.37 1.99 1.89
N ASP A 40 -12.20 1.63 3.15
CA ASP A 40 -10.92 1.18 3.71
C ASP A 40 -10.51 -0.18 3.14
N VAL A 41 -11.49 -1.04 2.84
CA VAL A 41 -11.26 -2.34 2.21
C VAL A 41 -10.64 -2.19 0.83
N GLY A 42 -11.10 -1.20 0.05
CA GLY A 42 -10.52 -0.88 -1.24
C GLY A 42 -9.08 -0.39 -1.12
N ILE A 43 -8.82 0.51 -0.18
CA ILE A 43 -7.49 1.07 0.07
C ILE A 43 -6.50 -0.03 0.46
N VAL A 44 -6.88 -0.91 1.39
CA VAL A 44 -6.05 -2.05 1.83
C VAL A 44 -5.80 -3.03 0.69
N ALA A 45 -6.81 -3.32 -0.13
CA ALA A 45 -6.67 -4.24 -1.27
C ALA A 45 -5.69 -3.70 -2.32
N PHE A 46 -5.83 -2.43 -2.73
CA PHE A 46 -4.94 -1.81 -3.70
C PHE A 46 -3.52 -1.60 -3.16
N TRP A 47 -3.38 -1.24 -1.87
CA TRP A 47 -2.08 -1.16 -1.22
C TRP A 47 -1.38 -2.52 -1.21
N THR A 48 -2.11 -3.60 -0.87
CA THR A 48 -1.58 -4.96 -0.85
C THR A 48 -1.08 -5.40 -2.23
N LEU A 49 -1.89 -5.18 -3.27
CA LEU A 49 -1.51 -5.48 -4.66
C LEU A 49 -0.26 -4.70 -5.09
N GLY A 50 -0.17 -3.42 -4.72
CA GLY A 50 1.01 -2.60 -5.00
C GLY A 50 2.27 -3.09 -4.29
N MET A 51 2.16 -3.49 -3.02
CA MET A 51 3.28 -4.05 -2.26
C MET A 51 3.77 -5.38 -2.83
N ILE A 52 2.85 -6.25 -3.28
CA ILE A 52 3.20 -7.51 -3.98
C ILE A 52 3.93 -7.21 -5.28
N GLY A 53 3.42 -6.30 -6.11
CA GLY A 53 4.08 -5.91 -7.36
C GLY A 53 5.48 -5.34 -7.12
N LEU A 54 5.63 -4.52 -6.08
CA LEU A 54 6.92 -3.95 -5.68
C LEU A 54 7.90 -5.03 -5.21
N LEU A 55 7.43 -6.01 -4.45
CA LEU A 55 8.23 -7.15 -4.00
C LEU A 55 8.72 -7.98 -5.20
N ILE A 56 7.82 -8.31 -6.13
CA ILE A 56 8.18 -9.06 -7.35
C ILE A 56 9.22 -8.28 -8.16
N ALA A 57 9.03 -6.98 -8.33
CA ALA A 57 9.95 -6.13 -9.07
C ALA A 57 11.30 -5.96 -8.35
N ALA A 58 11.33 -5.96 -7.01
CA ALA A 58 12.56 -5.96 -6.24
C ALA A 58 13.35 -7.26 -6.42
N LEU A 59 12.65 -8.40 -6.38
CA LEU A 59 13.24 -9.73 -6.54
C LEU A 59 13.68 -10.02 -7.99
N SER A 60 13.02 -9.41 -8.97
CA SER A 60 13.31 -9.61 -10.39
C SER A 60 14.44 -8.72 -10.92
N ARG A 61 15.01 -7.83 -10.10
CA ARG A 61 16.10 -6.93 -10.56
C ARG A 61 17.36 -7.75 -10.86
N PRO A 62 17.81 -7.82 -12.13
CA PRO A 62 19.09 -8.42 -12.44
C PRO A 62 20.20 -7.56 -11.82
N SER A 63 21.12 -8.19 -11.09
CA SER A 63 22.33 -7.53 -10.58
C SER A 63 23.14 -6.99 -11.76
N ARG A 64 22.97 -5.70 -12.06
CA ARG A 64 23.64 -4.97 -13.15
C ARG A 64 25.10 -4.65 -12.83
N THR A 65 25.76 -5.47 -12.01
CA THR A 65 27.09 -5.21 -11.44
C THR A 65 28.18 -6.13 -11.99
N ARG A 66 27.97 -6.88 -13.08
CA ARG A 66 28.97 -7.86 -13.58
C ARG A 66 29.36 -7.75 -15.06
N ASP A 67 29.07 -6.62 -15.72
CA ASP A 67 29.37 -6.44 -17.15
C ASP A 67 30.38 -5.32 -17.46
N ALA A 68 30.85 -4.59 -16.43
CA ALA A 68 31.85 -3.53 -16.60
C ALA A 68 33.31 -4.02 -16.46
N ASP A 69 33.53 -5.27 -16.05
CA ASP A 69 34.86 -5.83 -15.74
C ASP A 69 35.39 -6.78 -16.84
N ARG A 70 34.78 -6.76 -18.03
CA ARG A 70 35.11 -7.70 -19.13
C ARG A 70 35.45 -7.03 -20.47
N ARG A 71 35.77 -5.74 -20.48
CA ARG A 71 36.20 -5.00 -21.68
C ARG A 71 37.58 -4.40 -21.51
#